data_AF-A0A954A1V5-F1
#
_entry.id   AF-A0A954A1V5-F1
#
_cell.length_a   1.000
_cell.length_b   1.000
_cell.length_c   1.000
_cell.angle_alpha   90.00
_cell.angle_beta   90.00
_cell.angle_gamma   90.00
#
_symmetry.space_group_name_H-M   'P 1'
#
loop_
_entity.id
_entity.type
_entity.pdbx_description
1 polymer ?
#
loop_
_entity_poly.entity_id
_entity_poly.type
_entity_poly.pdbx_seq_one_letter_code
_entity_poly.pdbx_strand_id
1 'polypeptide(L)'
;MLLHRTCVASFAGLLLVLVGCASPRTGDTDPRPAAPSRRPNIVLLYADDAGYGDFGFQPRAVAKMRRLTPHIDAIAAAGVRCAAAYMSGPVCSPSRAGMLTGRYQSRFGH
;
A
#
# COMPACT_ATOMS: atom_id res chain seq x y z
N MET A 1 2.53 19.73 65.03
CA MET A 1 2.48 18.31 64.61
C MET A 1 2.65 18.28 63.11
N LEU A 2 3.87 18.16 62.56
CA LEU A 2 4.54 16.88 62.26
C LEU A 2 3.55 15.86 61.66
N LEU A 3 3.74 15.22 60.51
CA LEU A 3 4.78 15.20 59.50
C LEU A 3 4.19 14.24 58.45
N HIS A 4 4.00 14.64 57.19
CA HIS A 4 3.91 13.63 56.12
C HIS A 4 4.58 14.17 54.86
N ARG A 5 5.89 13.93 54.83
CA ARG A 5 6.71 13.77 53.62
C ARG A 5 6.01 12.66 52.79
N THR A 6 5.90 12.72 51.47
CA THR A 6 6.98 12.63 50.48
C THR A 6 6.36 12.60 49.07
N CYS A 7 7.14 13.06 48.08
CA CYS A 7 7.32 12.41 46.75
C CYS A 7 6.14 12.40 45.76
N VAL A 8 6.25 12.80 44.49
CA VAL A 8 7.32 13.35 43.64
C VAL A 8 6.62 14.17 42.55
N ALA A 9 7.24 15.30 42.22
CA ALA A 9 7.06 16.18 41.07
C ALA A 9 6.31 15.61 39.85
N SER A 10 5.07 16.09 39.66
CA SER A 10 4.50 16.33 38.34
C SER A 10 4.99 17.69 37.82
N PHE A 11 5.19 17.78 36.50
CA PHE A 11 5.54 18.99 35.73
C PHE A 11 6.98 19.49 35.83
N ALA A 12 7.82 19.10 34.85
CA ALA A 12 8.66 20.00 34.06
C ALA A 12 9.57 19.17 33.15
N GLY A 13 9.46 19.33 31.83
CA GLY A 13 10.40 18.66 30.93
C GLY A 13 10.02 18.72 29.46
N LEU A 14 9.79 19.92 28.93
CA LEU A 14 9.97 20.17 27.50
C LEU A 14 11.46 19.96 27.19
N LEU A 15 11.86 18.75 26.81
CA LEU A 15 13.20 18.47 26.29
C LEU A 15 13.16 18.43 24.77
N LEU A 16 13.43 19.61 24.20
CA LEU A 16 13.85 19.80 22.81
C LEU A 16 15.22 19.11 22.61
N VAL A 17 15.24 17.91 22.03
CA VAL A 17 16.49 17.32 21.51
C VAL A 17 16.65 17.75 20.06
N LEU A 18 17.40 18.84 19.90
CA LEU A 18 18.00 19.29 18.65
C LEU A 18 19.21 18.41 18.30
N VAL A 19 19.34 18.13 17.00
CA VAL A 19 20.58 17.85 16.25
C VAL A 19 21.14 16.42 16.30
N GLY A 20 20.96 15.74 15.17
CA GLY A 20 21.76 14.62 14.69
C GLY A 20 22.02 14.75 13.18
N CYS A 21 22.80 15.76 12.76
CA CYS A 21 23.62 15.67 11.55
C CYS A 21 24.72 14.62 11.85
N ALA A 22 25.17 13.71 10.98
CA ALA A 22 24.91 13.44 9.57
C ALA A 22 25.46 12.03 9.29
N SER A 23 24.97 11.38 8.23
CA SER A 23 25.87 10.93 7.17
C SER A 23 25.03 10.73 5.90
N PRO A 24 25.20 11.54 4.84
CA PRO A 24 24.84 11.04 3.52
C PRO A 24 25.70 9.80 3.28
N ARG A 25 25.10 8.69 2.87
CA ARG A 25 25.87 7.57 2.31
C ARG A 25 26.43 8.05 0.97
N THR A 26 27.56 8.74 0.99
CA THR A 26 28.46 8.84 -0.14
C THR A 26 29.17 7.50 -0.26
N GLY A 27 28.64 6.64 -1.12
CA GLY A 27 29.22 5.32 -1.33
C GLY A 27 28.29 4.37 -2.07
N ASP A 28 27.86 4.76 -3.28
CA ASP A 28 27.80 3.82 -4.40
C ASP A 28 27.82 4.60 -5.72
N THR A 29 28.87 5.41 -5.94
CA THR A 29 29.26 5.74 -7.31
C THR A 29 30.12 4.59 -7.81
N ASP A 30 29.46 3.46 -8.08
CA ASP A 30 30.06 2.41 -8.88
C ASP A 30 30.32 3.01 -10.27
N PRO A 31 31.59 3.13 -10.72
CA PRO A 31 31.91 3.67 -12.03
C PRO A 31 31.57 2.68 -13.15
N ARG A 32 31.04 1.49 -12.82
CA ARG A 32 30.52 0.58 -13.83
C ARG A 32 29.33 1.24 -14.53
N PRO A 33 29.34 1.29 -15.88
CA PRO A 33 28.15 1.66 -16.63
C PRO A 33 26.99 0.83 -16.09
N ALA A 34 25.93 1.49 -15.60
CA ALA A 34 24.71 0.81 -15.21
C ALA A 34 24.32 -0.09 -16.39
N ALA A 35 24.32 -1.41 -16.16
CA ALA A 35 23.87 -2.35 -17.17
C ALA A 35 22.54 -1.84 -17.72
N PRO A 36 22.31 -1.83 -19.05
CA PRO A 36 21.13 -1.22 -19.63
C PRO A 36 19.92 -1.72 -18.88
N SER A 37 19.24 -0.82 -18.16
CA SER A 37 18.18 -1.20 -17.23
C SER A 37 17.15 -1.98 -18.03
N ARG A 38 17.09 -3.29 -17.82
CA ARG A 38 16.20 -4.15 -18.60
C ARG A 38 14.79 -3.62 -18.35
N ARG A 39 14.09 -3.23 -19.41
CA ARG A 39 12.74 -2.68 -19.30
C ARG A 39 11.90 -3.68 -18.50
N PRO A 40 11.18 -3.24 -17.44
CA PRO A 40 10.37 -4.16 -16.66
C PRO A 40 9.25 -4.73 -17.53
N ASN A 41 8.94 -6.01 -17.34
CA ASN A 41 7.75 -6.61 -17.92
C ASN A 41 6.56 -6.29 -17.02
N ILE A 42 5.47 -5.82 -17.62
CA ILE A 42 4.22 -5.54 -16.90
C ILE A 42 3.24 -6.66 -17.22
N VAL A 43 2.78 -7.37 -16.19
CA VAL A 43 1.74 -8.39 -16.30
C VAL A 43 0.50 -7.86 -15.57
N LEU A 44 -0.59 -7.66 -16.32
CA LEU A 44 -1.87 -7.22 -15.77
C LEU A 44 -2.75 -8.44 -15.55
N LEU A 45 -3.04 -8.74 -14.28
CA LEU A 45 -4.03 -9.73 -13.89
C LEU A 45 -5.36 -9.02 -13.63
N TYR A 46 -6.41 -9.40 -14.35
CA TYR A 46 -7.75 -8.82 -14.23
C TYR A 46 -8.77 -9.92 -13.98
N ALA A 47 -9.54 -9.81 -12.88
CA ALA A 47 -10.59 -10.74 -12.53
C ALA A 47 -11.96 -10.14 -12.90
N ASP A 48 -12.83 -10.94 -13.53
CA ASP A 48 -14.20 -10.54 -13.84
C ASP A 48 -15.14 -10.89 -12.68
N ASP A 49 -16.15 -10.06 -12.45
CA ASP A 49 -17.15 -10.19 -11.36
C ASP A 49 -16.57 -10.41 -9.95
N ALA A 50 -15.34 -9.98 -9.70
CA ALA A 50 -14.71 -10.09 -8.39
C ALA A 50 -15.23 -8.99 -7.44
N GLY A 51 -15.94 -9.41 -6.40
CA GLY A 51 -16.40 -8.57 -5.31
C GLY A 51 -15.31 -8.27 -4.29
N TYR A 52 -15.53 -7.24 -3.47
CA TYR A 52 -14.58 -6.80 -2.44
C TYR A 52 -14.22 -7.90 -1.43
N GLY A 53 -15.16 -8.80 -1.13
CA GLY A 53 -14.99 -9.89 -0.16
C GLY A 53 -14.36 -11.17 -0.72
N ASP A 54 -14.07 -11.23 -2.02
CA ASP A 54 -13.66 -12.47 -2.70
C ASP A 54 -12.16 -12.78 -2.58
N PHE A 55 -11.40 -11.93 -1.88
CA PHE A 55 -9.97 -12.16 -1.65
C PHE A 55 -9.64 -12.24 -0.18
N GLY A 56 -8.81 -13.22 0.20
CA GLY A 56 -8.47 -13.51 1.60
C GLY A 56 -7.79 -12.37 2.35
N PHE A 57 -7.07 -11.51 1.62
CA PHE A 57 -6.42 -10.30 2.15
C PHE A 57 -7.41 -9.22 2.61
N GLN A 58 -8.70 -9.31 2.29
CA GLN A 58 -9.67 -8.30 2.70
C GLN A 58 -10.06 -8.49 4.18
N PRO A 59 -10.20 -7.43 5.02
CA PRO A 59 -10.46 -7.54 6.45
C PRO A 59 -11.78 -8.24 6.82
N ARG A 60 -12.76 -8.30 5.91
CA ARG A 60 -14.05 -8.98 6.10
C ARG A 60 -14.25 -10.17 5.15
N ALA A 61 -13.18 -10.68 4.55
CA ALA A 61 -13.26 -11.87 3.72
C ALA A 61 -13.75 -13.07 4.55
N VAL A 62 -14.56 -13.94 3.93
CA VAL A 62 -14.95 -15.21 4.53
C VAL A 62 -13.68 -16.01 4.82
N ALA A 63 -13.56 -16.64 6.00
CA ALA A 63 -12.34 -17.36 6.40
C ALA A 63 -11.88 -18.42 5.36
N LYS A 64 -12.81 -18.95 4.57
CA LYS A 64 -12.53 -19.85 3.45
C LYS A 64 -11.67 -19.20 2.36
N MET A 65 -11.84 -17.91 2.07
CA MET A 65 -11.15 -17.22 0.96
C MET A 65 -9.64 -17.18 1.14
N ARG A 66 -9.14 -17.08 2.38
CA ARG A 66 -7.70 -17.16 2.69
C ARG A 66 -7.07 -18.48 2.26
N ARG A 67 -7.84 -19.58 2.28
CA ARG A 67 -7.38 -20.89 1.79
C ARG A 67 -7.51 -21.02 0.27
N LEU A 68 -8.44 -20.29 -0.36
CA LEU A 68 -8.68 -20.36 -1.80
C LEU A 68 -7.76 -19.43 -2.61
N THR A 69 -7.28 -18.34 -2.01
CA THR A 69 -6.50 -17.30 -2.71
C THR A 69 -5.08 -17.09 -2.16
N PRO A 70 -4.33 -18.14 -1.74
CA PRO A 70 -3.05 -17.96 -1.06
C PRO A 70 -1.99 -17.25 -1.92
N HIS A 71 -1.99 -17.47 -3.24
CA HIS A 71 -1.05 -16.82 -4.15
C HIS A 71 -1.37 -15.34 -4.39
N ILE A 72 -2.65 -14.99 -4.44
CA ILE A 72 -3.07 -13.59 -4.59
C ILE A 72 -2.82 -12.83 -3.29
N ASP A 73 -3.08 -13.46 -2.14
CA ASP A 73 -2.77 -12.91 -0.83
C ASP A 73 -1.25 -12.66 -0.66
N ALA A 74 -0.41 -13.56 -1.18
CA ALA A 74 1.04 -13.37 -1.18
C ALA A 74 1.48 -12.16 -2.03
N ILE A 75 0.86 -11.94 -3.21
CA ILE A 75 1.11 -10.75 -4.03
C ILE A 75 0.68 -9.48 -3.28
N ALA A 76 -0.47 -9.50 -2.62
CA ALA A 76 -0.97 -8.36 -1.85
C ALA A 76 -0.07 -8.03 -0.64
N ALA A 77 0.54 -9.05 0.00
CA ALA A 77 1.46 -8.87 1.12
C ALA A 77 2.86 -8.40 0.70
N ALA A 78 3.34 -8.83 -0.47
CA ALA A 78 4.66 -8.44 -1.00
C ALA A 78 4.65 -7.08 -1.72
N GLY A 79 3.46 -6.57 -2.07
CA GLY A 79 3.28 -5.36 -2.86
C GLY A 79 2.57 -4.22 -2.15
N VAL A 80 2.06 -3.30 -2.95
CA VAL A 80 1.23 -2.18 -2.48
C VAL A 80 -0.24 -2.49 -2.77
N ARG A 81 -1.11 -2.31 -1.78
CA ARG A 81 -2.54 -2.56 -1.89
C ARG A 81 -3.34 -1.26 -1.85
N CYS A 82 -4.14 -1.03 -2.90
CA CYS A 82 -5.12 0.05 -2.94
C CYS A 82 -6.43 -0.40 -2.26
N ALA A 83 -6.62 -0.07 -0.98
CA ALA A 83 -7.78 -0.52 -0.21
C ALA A 83 -9.13 0.07 -0.67
N ALA A 84 -9.08 1.17 -1.42
CA ALA A 84 -10.22 1.91 -1.97
C ALA A 84 -10.05 2.13 -3.49
N ALA A 85 -9.87 1.05 -4.23
CA ALA A 85 -9.82 1.07 -5.70
C ALA A 85 -11.24 0.91 -6.28
N TYR A 86 -11.73 1.94 -6.97
CA TYR A 86 -13.05 1.94 -7.60
C TYR A 86 -12.91 1.84 -9.12
N MET A 87 -13.82 1.09 -9.74
CA MET A 87 -13.97 1.07 -11.18
C MET A 87 -14.88 2.21 -11.63
N SER A 88 -14.69 2.66 -12.87
CA SER A 88 -15.44 3.78 -13.40
C SER A 88 -16.94 3.45 -13.47
N GLY A 89 -17.31 2.21 -13.85
CA GLY A 89 -18.69 1.72 -13.85
C GLY A 89 -18.82 0.28 -13.32
N PRO A 90 -20.03 -0.15 -12.91
CA PRO A 90 -20.27 -1.45 -12.26
C PRO A 90 -20.54 -2.61 -13.23
N VAL A 91 -20.38 -2.41 -14.53
CA VAL A 91 -20.61 -3.44 -15.56
C VAL A 91 -19.28 -3.84 -16.18
N CYS A 92 -19.12 -5.13 -16.51
CA CYS A 92 -17.84 -5.69 -16.98
C CYS A 92 -17.27 -4.96 -18.20
N SER A 93 -18.12 -4.68 -19.20
CA SER A 93 -17.70 -4.04 -20.45
C SER A 93 -17.21 -2.60 -20.27
N PRO A 94 -17.95 -1.67 -19.62
CA PRO A 94 -17.43 -0.33 -19.34
C PRO A 94 -16.28 -0.33 -18.34
N SER A 95 -16.21 -1.27 -17.38
CA SER A 95 -15.05 -1.38 -16.49
C SER A 95 -13.76 -1.71 -17.26
N ARG A 96 -13.81 -2.72 -18.14
CA ARG A 96 -12.67 -3.07 -19.00
C ARG A 96 -12.30 -1.96 -19.98
N ALA A 97 -13.29 -1.32 -20.60
CA ALA A 97 -13.05 -0.21 -21.51
C ALA A 97 -12.39 0.98 -20.78
N GLY A 98 -12.84 1.31 -19.57
CA GLY A 98 -12.22 2.35 -18.74
C GLY A 98 -10.77 2.03 -18.38
N MET A 99 -10.47 0.77 -18.03
CA MET A 99 -9.10 0.32 -17.74
C MET A 99 -8.18 0.40 -18.96
N LEU A 100 -8.64 -0.05 -20.14
CA LEU A 100 -7.83 -0.07 -21.35
C LEU A 100 -7.59 1.32 -21.95
N THR A 101 -8.58 2.22 -21.82
CA THR A 101 -8.53 3.55 -22.44
C THR A 101 -8.09 4.65 -21.48
N GLY A 102 -8.11 4.40 -20.16
CA GLY A 102 -7.86 5.42 -19.14
C GLY A 102 -8.92 6.52 -19.10
N ARG A 103 -10.15 6.23 -19.57
CA ARG A 103 -11.26 7.20 -19.66
C ARG A 103 -12.43 6.78 -18.76
N TYR A 104 -13.24 7.74 -18.34
CA TYR A 104 -14.51 7.48 -17.66
C TYR A 104 -15.57 6.93 -18.64
N GLN A 105 -16.52 6.12 -18.16
CA GLN A 105 -17.59 5.53 -18.99
C GLN A 105 -18.41 6.54 -19.78
N SER A 106 -18.60 7.74 -19.21
CA SER A 106 -19.32 8.83 -19.89
C SER A 106 -18.63 9.34 -21.15
N ARG A 107 -17.37 8.96 -21.39
CA ARG A 107 -16.56 9.44 -22.52
C ARG A 107 -16.45 8.46 -23.68
N PHE A 108 -16.86 7.19 -23.53
CA PHE A 108 -16.69 6.18 -24.58
C PHE A 108 -17.99 5.46 -25.02
N GLY A 109 -19.16 5.93 -24.57
CA GLY A 109 -20.46 5.61 -25.19
C GLY A 109 -20.82 4.13 -25.22
N HIS A 110 -20.54 3.40 -24.13
CA HIS A 110 -20.64 1.95 -24.06
C HIS A 110 -21.74 1.47 -23.12
#